data_AF-A0A2H0Y273-F1
#
_entry.id   AF-A0A2H0Y273-F1
#
_cell.length_a   1.000
_cell.length_b   1.000
_cell.length_c   1.000
_cell.angle_alpha   90.00
_cell.angle_beta   90.00
_cell.angle_gamma   90.00
#
_symmetry.space_group_name_H-M   'P 1'
#
loop_
_entity.id
_entity.type
_entity.pdbx_description
1 polymer ?
#
loop_
_entity_poly.entity_id
_entity_poly.type
_entity_poly.pdbx_seq_one_letter_code
_entity_poly.pdbx_strand_id
1 'polypeptide(L)'
;MRALDQQNIKTKEQEEDKMTTAVLETPEIVVQDEQGAQLLSLALKAKNPEWGSSDNPLAMETNKYFTENPLNLEISKFLDEIRALQTGGVDEEVLYILALTYKHPEREIKAFETIAKHKSYVKNPRELQQKLFRAIEIIKQSLVFSPLIKNFSSAIEEDKKTRLENL
;
A
#
# COMPACT_ATOMS: atom_id res chain seq x y z
N MET A 1 -71.38 -2.65 -53.37
CA MET A 1 -70.49 -1.59 -52.84
C MET A 1 -70.94 -1.31 -51.40
N ARG A 2 -70.31 -1.95 -50.42
CA ARG A 2 -69.29 -1.41 -49.49
C ARG A 2 -69.82 -0.33 -48.55
N ALA A 3 -70.10 -0.72 -47.30
CA ALA A 3 -69.68 -0.07 -46.05
C ALA A 3 -70.21 -0.86 -44.83
N LEU A 4 -69.52 -0.68 -43.68
CA LEU A 4 -69.86 -1.13 -42.32
C LEU A 4 -69.56 -2.62 -42.03
N ASP A 5 -69.01 -3.04 -40.89
CA ASP A 5 -68.50 -2.33 -39.72
C ASP A 5 -67.62 -3.30 -38.92
N GLN A 6 -66.92 -2.73 -37.95
CA GLN A 6 -66.07 -3.29 -36.90
C GLN A 6 -66.46 -4.69 -36.37
N GLN A 7 -65.45 -5.54 -36.11
CA GLN A 7 -65.02 -5.97 -34.76
C GLN A 7 -64.02 -7.15 -34.77
N ASN A 8 -62.95 -6.97 -33.98
CA ASN A 8 -62.51 -7.92 -32.94
C ASN A 8 -61.86 -9.26 -33.35
N ILE A 9 -60.52 -9.37 -33.30
CA ILE A 9 -59.85 -10.56 -32.73
C ILE A 9 -58.61 -10.15 -31.93
N LYS A 10 -58.77 -10.27 -30.60
CA LYS A 10 -57.83 -10.60 -29.53
C LYS A 10 -56.39 -11.03 -29.89
N THR A 11 -55.46 -10.30 -29.27
CA THR A 11 -54.32 -10.77 -28.45
C THR A 11 -53.59 -12.04 -28.91
N LYS A 12 -52.42 -11.84 -29.50
CA LYS A 12 -51.25 -12.74 -29.43
C LYS A 12 -50.08 -11.86 -29.00
N GLU A 13 -49.69 -11.93 -27.73
CA GLU A 13 -48.51 -12.71 -27.34
C GLU A 13 -47.28 -12.32 -28.17
N GLN A 14 -46.63 -11.21 -27.79
CA GLN A 14 -45.22 -10.93 -28.04
C GLN A 14 -44.89 -9.56 -27.48
N GLU A 15 -44.55 -9.51 -26.20
CA GLU A 15 -43.65 -8.52 -25.60
C GLU A 15 -43.47 -8.94 -24.13
N GLU A 16 -42.99 -10.18 -23.94
CA GLU A 16 -42.21 -10.47 -22.73
C GLU A 16 -40.87 -9.77 -22.91
N ASP A 17 -40.87 -8.51 -22.47
CA ASP A 17 -39.70 -7.68 -22.28
C ASP A 17 -38.76 -8.42 -21.33
N LYS A 18 -37.81 -9.15 -21.90
CA LYS A 18 -36.69 -9.74 -21.16
C LYS A 18 -35.85 -8.60 -20.62
N MET A 19 -36.27 -8.02 -19.50
CA MET A 19 -35.38 -7.38 -18.55
C MET A 19 -34.38 -8.44 -18.10
N THR A 20 -33.32 -8.57 -18.89
CA THR A 20 -32.05 -9.12 -18.42
C THR A 20 -31.59 -8.15 -17.36
N THR A 21 -31.95 -8.46 -16.11
CA THR A 21 -31.32 -7.87 -14.94
C THR A 21 -29.84 -8.15 -15.09
N ALA A 22 -29.08 -7.14 -15.50
CA ALA A 22 -27.64 -7.16 -15.39
C ALA A 22 -27.36 -7.40 -13.91
N VAL A 23 -26.96 -8.62 -13.57
CA VAL A 23 -26.44 -8.95 -12.25
C VAL A 23 -25.25 -8.02 -12.08
N LEU A 24 -25.42 -6.98 -11.26
CA LEU A 24 -24.32 -6.12 -10.86
C LEU A 24 -23.37 -7.02 -10.09
N GLU A 25 -22.28 -7.45 -10.75
CA GLU A 25 -21.22 -8.17 -10.07
C GLU A 25 -20.71 -7.28 -8.95
N THR A 26 -20.79 -7.77 -7.71
CA THR A 26 -20.22 -7.06 -6.56
C THR A 26 -18.74 -6.85 -6.85
N PRO A 27 -18.23 -5.61 -6.78
CA PRO A 27 -16.83 -5.34 -7.07
C PRO A 27 -15.96 -6.17 -6.12
N GLU A 28 -14.97 -6.85 -6.69
CA GLU A 28 -14.00 -7.62 -5.92
C GLU A 28 -13.15 -6.66 -5.07
N ILE A 29 -13.21 -6.82 -3.74
CA ILE A 29 -12.36 -6.04 -2.84
C ILE A 29 -11.01 -6.75 -2.71
N VAL A 30 -9.96 -6.12 -3.25
CA VAL A 30 -8.59 -6.64 -3.19
C VAL A 30 -7.80 -5.88 -2.14
N VAL A 31 -7.37 -6.58 -1.08
CA VAL A 31 -6.39 -6.05 -0.11
C VAL A 31 -4.99 -6.18 -0.73
N GLN A 32 -4.40 -5.06 -1.15
CA GLN A 32 -3.10 -5.03 -1.81
C GLN A 32 -1.94 -5.13 -0.81
N ASP A 33 -0.82 -5.69 -1.27
CA ASP A 33 0.41 -5.83 -0.48
C ASP A 33 1.27 -4.56 -0.57
N GLU A 34 1.37 -3.84 0.54
CA GLU A 34 2.13 -2.58 0.61
C GLU A 34 3.59 -2.83 1.02
N GLN A 35 4.30 -3.64 0.22
CA GLN A 35 5.65 -4.12 0.55
C GLN A 35 6.64 -2.98 0.83
N GLY A 36 6.56 -1.88 0.08
CA GLY A 36 7.44 -0.73 0.29
C GLY A 36 7.26 -0.11 1.68
N ALA A 37 6.01 0.05 2.11
CA ALA A 37 5.68 0.61 3.42
C ALA A 37 6.11 -0.34 4.55
N GLN A 38 5.89 -1.64 4.40
CA GLN A 38 6.31 -2.65 5.38
C GLN A 38 7.84 -2.64 5.58
N LEU A 39 8.60 -2.61 4.49
CA LEU A 39 10.07 -2.57 4.53
C LEU A 39 10.58 -1.25 5.11
N LEU A 40 9.91 -0.13 4.83
CA LEU A 40 10.22 1.16 5.45
C LEU A 40 9.97 1.12 6.97
N SER A 41 8.83 0.60 7.43
CA SER A 41 8.54 0.46 8.87
C SER A 41 9.60 -0.38 9.58
N LEU A 42 10.07 -1.45 8.93
CA LEU A 42 11.17 -2.26 9.44
C LEU A 42 12.49 -1.48 9.51
N ALA A 43 12.81 -0.70 8.48
CA ALA A 43 13.96 0.21 8.45
C ALA A 43 13.95 1.17 9.64
N LEU A 44 12.81 1.79 9.89
CA LEU A 44 12.60 2.78 10.93
C LEU A 44 12.77 2.14 12.31
N LYS A 45 12.15 0.97 12.53
CA LYS A 45 12.31 0.20 13.78
C LYS A 45 13.77 -0.22 14.03
N ALA A 46 14.45 -0.66 12.97
CA ALA A 46 15.86 -1.03 13.04
C ALA A 46 16.77 0.16 13.35
N LYS A 47 16.44 1.35 12.86
CA LYS A 47 17.18 2.60 13.13
C LYS A 47 16.95 3.08 14.54
N ASN A 48 15.72 2.99 15.04
CA ASN A 48 15.36 3.36 16.40
C ASN A 48 14.36 2.36 16.99
N PRO A 49 14.81 1.47 17.89
CA PRO A 49 13.98 0.46 18.54
C PRO A 49 12.81 1.04 19.36
N GLU A 50 12.86 2.32 19.74
CA GLU A 50 11.79 3.00 20.48
C GLU A 50 10.64 3.46 19.58
N TRP A 51 10.79 3.39 18.25
CA TRP A 51 9.75 3.77 17.32
C TRP A 51 8.73 2.66 17.13
N GLY A 52 7.44 3.01 17.06
CA GLY A 52 6.35 2.05 16.99
C GLY A 52 6.18 1.22 18.27
N SER A 53 5.44 0.11 18.19
CA SER A 53 5.24 -0.78 19.35
C SER A 53 6.49 -1.62 19.62
N SER A 54 6.78 -1.86 20.89
CA SER A 54 7.84 -2.78 21.35
C SER A 54 7.28 -4.02 22.07
N ASP A 55 5.96 -4.10 22.23
CA ASP A 55 5.31 -5.10 23.07
C ASP A 55 4.95 -6.38 22.31
N ASN A 56 4.91 -6.32 20.99
CA ASN A 56 4.59 -7.50 20.18
C ASN A 56 5.84 -8.38 19.95
N PRO A 57 5.69 -9.72 19.86
CA PRO A 57 6.81 -10.62 19.68
C PRO A 57 7.67 -10.32 18.44
N LEU A 58 7.05 -9.92 17.32
CA LEU A 58 7.75 -9.61 16.08
C LEU A 58 8.65 -8.37 16.23
N ALA A 59 8.23 -7.36 16.98
CA ALA A 59 8.98 -6.16 17.28
C ALA A 59 10.17 -6.48 18.21
N MET A 60 9.98 -7.35 19.20
CA MET A 60 11.06 -7.82 20.05
C MET A 60 12.12 -8.58 19.25
N GLU A 61 11.70 -9.50 18.38
CA GLU A 61 12.60 -10.24 17.49
C GLU A 61 13.33 -9.32 16.51
N THR A 62 12.62 -8.34 15.94
CA THR A 62 13.18 -7.32 15.07
C THR A 62 14.28 -6.53 15.78
N ASN A 63 13.99 -6.02 16.97
CA ASN A 63 14.96 -5.27 17.78
C ASN A 63 16.19 -6.11 18.10
N LYS A 64 15.99 -7.38 18.48
CA LYS A 64 17.09 -8.31 18.75
C LYS A 64 17.95 -8.53 17.50
N TYR A 65 17.34 -8.81 16.37
CA TYR A 65 18.06 -9.06 15.11
C TYR A 65 18.92 -7.86 14.70
N PHE A 66 18.39 -6.64 14.73
CA PHE A 66 19.12 -5.45 14.30
C PHE A 66 20.15 -4.95 15.33
N THR A 67 20.06 -5.41 16.59
CA THR A 67 21.14 -5.26 17.57
C THR A 67 22.37 -6.07 17.14
N GLU A 68 22.17 -7.29 16.64
CA GLU A 68 23.24 -8.18 16.17
C GLU A 68 23.66 -7.90 14.73
N ASN A 69 22.76 -7.32 13.92
CA ASN A 69 22.95 -7.04 12.50
C ASN A 69 22.58 -5.59 12.19
N PRO A 70 23.44 -4.61 12.52
CA PRO A 70 23.14 -3.20 12.33
C PRO A 70 22.80 -2.87 10.86
N LEU A 71 21.97 -1.84 10.66
CA LEU A 71 21.63 -1.36 9.33
C LEU A 71 22.89 -0.98 8.54
N ASN A 72 22.81 -1.21 7.22
CA ASN A 72 23.82 -0.71 6.30
C ASN A 72 23.99 0.80 6.48
N LEU A 73 25.24 1.28 6.44
CA LEU A 73 25.57 2.69 6.62
C LEU A 73 24.81 3.61 5.65
N GLU A 74 24.57 3.16 4.42
CA GLU A 74 23.81 3.89 3.42
C GLU A 74 22.35 4.09 3.85
N ILE A 75 21.69 3.03 4.33
CA ILE A 75 20.33 3.11 4.87
C ILE A 75 20.33 4.03 6.08
N SER A 76 21.28 3.85 7.00
CA SER A 76 21.36 4.64 8.23
C SER A 76 21.49 6.13 7.94
N LYS A 77 22.35 6.51 6.98
CA LYS A 77 22.50 7.90 6.51
C LYS A 77 21.26 8.44 5.83
N PHE A 78 20.60 7.64 4.99
CA PHE A 78 19.35 8.03 4.36
C PHE A 78 18.26 8.32 5.42
N LEU A 79 18.12 7.44 6.41
CA LEU A 79 17.15 7.62 7.47
C LEU A 79 17.49 8.81 8.37
N ASP A 80 18.77 9.17 8.53
CA ASP A 80 19.15 10.39 9.22
C ASP A 80 18.55 11.64 8.55
N GLU A 81 18.22 11.64 7.25
CA GLU A 81 17.59 12.79 6.58
C GLU A 81 16.13 13.06 7.02
N ILE A 82 15.54 12.22 7.88
CA ILE A 82 14.16 12.39 8.37
C ILE A 82 14.07 13.58 9.33
N ARG A 83 13.04 14.43 9.19
CA ARG A 83 12.83 15.64 10.00
C ARG A 83 12.69 15.35 11.49
N ALA A 84 12.01 14.28 11.84
CA ALA A 84 11.92 13.84 13.24
C ALA A 84 13.30 13.52 13.83
N LEU A 85 14.30 13.23 12.99
CA LEU A 85 15.70 12.96 13.36
C LEU A 85 16.63 14.17 13.17
N GLN A 86 16.26 15.15 12.36
CA GLN A 86 17.12 16.29 12.01
C GLN A 86 16.32 17.59 11.81
N THR A 87 16.92 18.71 12.23
CA THR A 87 16.36 20.04 11.92
C THR A 87 16.36 20.27 10.41
N GLY A 88 15.17 20.37 9.81
CA GLY A 88 15.01 20.64 8.37
C GLY A 88 14.95 19.41 7.46
N GLY A 89 14.90 18.19 8.01
CA GLY A 89 14.76 16.94 7.24
C GLY A 89 13.40 16.75 6.56
N VAL A 90 13.19 15.55 6.00
CA VAL A 90 11.94 15.10 5.33
C VAL A 90 10.98 14.47 6.34
N ASP A 91 9.69 14.80 6.32
CA ASP A 91 8.73 14.15 7.25
C ASP A 91 8.59 12.65 6.94
N GLU A 92 8.42 11.84 7.98
CA GLU A 92 8.18 10.38 7.87
C GLU A 92 6.96 10.06 6.97
N GLU A 93 5.89 10.86 7.07
CA GLU A 93 4.70 10.73 6.22
C GLU A 93 5.04 10.80 4.71
N VAL A 94 5.99 11.68 4.32
CA VAL A 94 6.43 11.76 2.92
C VAL A 94 7.07 10.46 2.49
N LEU A 95 7.89 9.85 3.35
CA LEU A 95 8.51 8.56 3.06
C LEU A 95 7.47 7.47 2.90
N TYR A 96 6.42 7.43 3.74
CA TYR A 96 5.33 6.47 3.56
C TYR A 96 4.56 6.70 2.26
N ILE A 97 4.19 7.95 1.93
CA ILE A 97 3.52 8.26 0.66
C ILE A 97 4.34 7.77 -0.53
N LEU A 98 5.66 7.97 -0.51
CA LEU A 98 6.55 7.48 -1.55
C LEU A 98 6.71 5.95 -1.52
N ALA A 99 6.78 5.34 -0.33
CA ALA A 99 6.90 3.90 -0.17
C ALA A 99 5.69 3.14 -0.76
N LEU A 100 4.48 3.72 -0.70
CA LEU A 100 3.27 3.17 -1.32
C LEU A 100 3.33 3.12 -2.85
N THR A 101 4.29 3.80 -3.47
CA THR A 101 4.51 3.75 -4.93
C THR A 101 5.53 2.67 -5.33
N TYR A 102 6.18 2.02 -4.35
CA TYR A 102 7.16 0.95 -4.61
C TYR A 102 6.46 -0.23 -5.29
N LYS A 103 6.91 -0.59 -6.51
CA LYS A 103 6.26 -1.55 -7.42
C LYS A 103 4.86 -1.16 -7.92
N HIS A 104 4.45 0.09 -7.67
CA HIS A 104 3.15 0.65 -8.04
C HIS A 104 3.33 1.99 -8.76
N PRO A 105 3.96 2.00 -9.95
CA PRO A 105 4.24 3.23 -10.70
C PRO A 105 2.98 4.03 -11.06
N GLU A 106 1.83 3.37 -11.16
CA GLU A 106 0.53 4.00 -11.42
C GLU A 106 0.12 4.99 -10.31
N ARG A 107 0.69 4.87 -9.10
CA ARG A 107 0.38 5.72 -7.95
C ARG A 107 1.28 6.97 -7.87
N GLU A 108 2.36 7.03 -8.66
CA GLU A 108 3.39 8.08 -8.56
C GLU A 108 2.85 9.48 -8.75
N ILE A 109 2.02 9.69 -9.77
CA ILE A 109 1.51 11.02 -10.13
C ILE A 109 0.76 11.62 -8.93
N LYS A 110 -0.20 10.87 -8.38
CA LYS A 110 -1.00 11.31 -7.24
C LYS A 110 -0.16 11.49 -5.98
N ALA A 111 0.84 10.63 -5.75
CA ALA A 111 1.77 10.77 -4.63
C ALA A 111 2.55 12.08 -4.73
N PHE A 112 3.11 12.40 -5.90
CA PHE A 112 3.86 13.64 -6.10
C PHE A 112 2.98 14.88 -6.02
N GLU A 113 1.76 14.84 -6.56
CA GLU A 113 0.78 15.92 -6.40
C GLU A 113 0.45 16.17 -4.92
N THR A 114 0.23 15.10 -4.15
CA THR A 114 -0.05 15.19 -2.72
C THR A 114 1.11 15.84 -1.96
N ILE A 115 2.34 15.40 -2.23
CA ILE A 115 3.56 15.97 -1.64
C ILE A 115 3.73 17.44 -2.04
N ALA A 116 3.56 17.78 -3.32
CA ALA A 116 3.69 19.15 -3.80
C ALA A 116 2.65 20.09 -3.14
N LYS A 117 1.42 19.60 -2.97
CA LYS A 117 0.32 20.38 -2.38
C LYS A 117 0.49 20.62 -0.88
N HIS A 118 0.98 19.62 -0.13
CA HIS A 118 0.96 19.67 1.34
C HIS A 118 2.34 19.80 1.98
N LYS A 119 3.41 19.50 1.26
CA LYS A 119 4.78 19.38 1.78
C LYS A 119 5.76 20.19 0.94
N SER A 120 5.50 21.50 0.81
CA SER A 120 6.23 22.46 -0.07
C SER A 120 7.75 22.57 0.17
N TYR A 121 8.24 22.07 1.29
CA TYR A 121 9.66 21.98 1.61
C TYR A 121 10.37 20.82 0.88
N VAL A 122 9.63 19.81 0.39
CA VAL A 122 10.19 18.71 -0.41
C VAL A 122 10.36 19.19 -1.84
N LYS A 123 11.61 19.55 -2.21
CA LYS A 123 11.89 20.14 -3.53
C LYS A 123 12.00 19.12 -4.66
N ASN A 124 12.48 17.91 -4.37
CA ASN A 124 12.70 16.87 -5.37
C ASN A 124 12.14 15.52 -4.90
N PRO A 125 10.81 15.31 -4.96
CA PRO A 125 10.18 14.08 -4.50
C PRO A 125 10.61 12.84 -5.29
N ARG A 126 10.98 13.00 -6.58
CA ARG A 126 11.45 11.89 -7.42
C ARG A 126 12.82 11.39 -6.99
N GLU A 127 13.78 12.29 -6.73
CA GLU A 127 15.09 11.89 -6.21
C GLU A 127 14.96 11.24 -4.83
N LEU A 128 14.11 11.81 -3.96
CA LEU A 128 13.82 11.23 -2.65
C LEU A 128 13.23 9.81 -2.76
N GLN A 129 12.30 9.59 -3.69
CA GLN A 129 11.72 8.29 -3.98
C GLN A 129 12.79 7.29 -4.44
N GLN A 130 13.70 7.69 -5.33
CA GLN A 130 14.78 6.82 -5.80
C GLN A 130 15.73 6.41 -4.66
N LYS A 131 16.10 7.37 -3.79
CA LYS A 131 16.91 7.08 -2.59
C LYS A 131 16.19 6.11 -1.65
N LEU A 132 14.90 6.36 -1.40
CA LEU A 132 14.06 5.48 -0.59
C LEU A 132 13.99 4.06 -1.16
N PHE A 133 13.73 3.92 -2.46
CA PHE A 133 13.63 2.61 -3.10
C PHE A 133 14.95 1.85 -3.05
N ARG A 134 16.08 2.54 -3.22
CA ARG A 134 17.39 1.95 -3.03
C ARG A 134 17.60 1.46 -1.60
N ALA A 135 17.24 2.25 -0.59
CA ALA A 135 17.30 1.82 0.80
C ALA A 135 16.41 0.59 1.07
N ILE A 136 15.19 0.59 0.54
CA ILE A 136 14.24 -0.54 0.63
C ILE A 136 14.82 -1.81 0.01
N GLU A 137 15.44 -1.74 -1.17
CA GLU A 137 16.07 -2.91 -1.80
C GLU A 137 17.24 -3.46 -0.98
N ILE A 138 18.07 -2.60 -0.39
CA ILE A 138 19.18 -3.04 0.47
C ILE A 138 18.64 -3.76 1.71
N ILE A 139 17.58 -3.23 2.34
CA ILE A 139 16.93 -3.88 3.49
C ILE A 139 16.39 -5.25 3.08
N LYS A 140 15.61 -5.29 2.01
CA LYS A 140 15.05 -6.53 1.49
C LYS A 140 16.13 -7.58 1.24
N GLN A 141 17.26 -7.20 0.64
CA GLN A 141 18.41 -8.08 0.41
C GLN A 141 19.03 -8.58 1.72
N SER A 142 19.18 -7.73 2.73
CA SER A 142 19.70 -8.14 4.05
C SER A 142 18.82 -9.17 4.77
N LEU A 143 17.53 -9.20 4.45
CA LEU A 143 16.55 -10.08 5.09
C LEU A 143 16.36 -11.42 4.37
N VAL A 144 16.83 -11.59 3.12
CA VAL A 144 16.56 -12.80 2.31
C VAL A 144 16.94 -14.10 3.02
N PHE A 145 18.02 -14.09 3.81
CA PHE A 145 18.48 -15.24 4.58
C PHE A 145 18.20 -15.12 6.09
N SER A 146 17.48 -14.07 6.50
CA SER A 146 17.15 -13.85 7.90
C SER A 146 15.96 -14.71 8.32
N PRO A 147 15.98 -15.30 9.53
CA PRO A 147 14.79 -15.90 10.13
C PRO A 147 13.60 -14.93 10.21
N LEU A 148 13.86 -13.62 10.31
CA LEU A 148 12.82 -12.58 10.37
C LEU A 148 11.90 -12.59 9.15
N ILE A 149 12.41 -12.92 7.95
CA ILE A 149 11.61 -12.77 6.73
C ILE A 149 10.37 -13.67 6.76
N LYS A 150 10.48 -14.87 7.33
CA LYS A 150 9.35 -15.79 7.48
C LYS A 150 8.31 -15.22 8.44
N ASN A 151 8.75 -14.72 9.59
CA ASN A 151 7.86 -14.18 10.62
C ASN A 151 7.16 -12.91 10.11
N PHE A 152 7.86 -12.04 9.38
CA PHE A 152 7.26 -10.89 8.72
C PHE A 152 6.25 -11.30 7.66
N SER A 153 6.59 -12.23 6.76
CA SER A 153 5.64 -12.70 5.74
C SER A 153 4.38 -13.30 6.37
N SER A 154 4.51 -14.12 7.41
CA SER A 154 3.36 -14.68 8.12
C SER A 154 2.49 -13.59 8.76
N ALA A 155 3.08 -12.61 9.43
CA ALA A 155 2.33 -11.52 10.05
C ALA A 155 1.60 -10.64 9.01
N ILE A 156 2.21 -10.42 7.83
CA ILE A 156 1.59 -9.68 6.72
C ILE A 156 0.37 -10.43 6.17
N GLU A 157 0.49 -11.74 5.94
CA GLU A 157 -0.63 -12.54 5.44
C GLU A 157 -1.77 -12.64 6.47
N GLU A 158 -1.45 -12.70 7.77
CA GLU A 158 -2.43 -12.64 8.83
C GLU A 158 -3.16 -11.30 8.85
N ASP A 159 -2.45 -10.18 8.81
CA ASP A 159 -3.05 -8.83 8.74
C ASP A 159 -3.94 -8.66 7.49
N LYS A 160 -3.51 -9.15 6.33
CA LYS A 160 -4.36 -9.16 5.11
C LYS A 160 -5.65 -9.94 5.32
N LYS A 161 -5.56 -11.14 5.90
CA LYS A 161 -6.72 -11.98 6.19
C LYS A 161 -7.66 -11.30 7.17
N THR A 162 -7.14 -10.76 8.28
CA THR A 162 -7.95 -10.04 9.27
C THR A 162 -8.64 -8.82 8.66
N ARG A 163 -7.97 -8.06 7.79
CA ARG A 163 -8.61 -6.94 7.08
C ARG A 163 -9.74 -7.41 6.18
N LEU A 164 -9.54 -8.51 5.45
CA LEU A 164 -10.56 -9.07 4.58
C LEU A 164 -11.78 -9.58 5.37
N GLU A 165 -11.58 -10.18 6.53
CA GLU A 165 -12.66 -10.67 7.41
C GLU A 165 -13.46 -9.54 8.07
N ASN A 166 -12.89 -8.32 8.16
CA ASN A 166 -13.52 -7.16 8.79
C ASN A 166 -14.07 -6.12 7.79
N LEU A 167 -14.08 -6.44 6.49
CA LEU A 167 -14.72 -5.65 5.43
C LEU A 167 -16.21 -5.98 5.33
#